data_AF-A0A0G4HGB9-F1
#
_entry.id   AF-A0A0G4HGB9-F1
#
_cell.length_a   1.000
_cell.length_b   1.000
_cell.length_c   1.000
_cell.angle_alpha   90.00
_cell.angle_beta   90.00
_cell.angle_gamma   90.00
#
_symmetry.space_group_name_H-M   'P 1'
#
loop_
_entity.id
_entity.type
_entity.pdbx_description
1 polymer ?
#
loop_
_entity_poly.entity_id
_entity_poly.type
_entity_poly.pdbx_seq_one_letter_code
_entity_poly.pdbx_strand_id
1 'polypeptide(L)'
;MLLMGRRLDAKEAKEYKFVSDVFSQAVFRQEVEKRAKMLASLPPEALMQTKKLVRDIDRRLLSEVNERELTLLAERFAHPECAEALMKFMKSQGAKKGGRAKL
;
A
#
# COMPACT_ATOMS: atom_id res chain seq x y z
N MET A 1 -10.24 -8.04 -2.09
CA MET A 1 -9.91 -6.64 -2.44
C MET A 1 -9.26 -6.52 -3.81
N LEU A 2 -8.15 -7.22 -4.07
CA LEU A 2 -7.40 -7.10 -5.33
C LEU A 2 -8.21 -7.40 -6.60
N LEU A 3 -9.02 -8.47 -6.60
CA LEU A 3 -9.81 -8.86 -7.79
C LEU A 3 -11.01 -7.94 -8.08
N MET A 4 -11.62 -7.37 -7.04
CA MET A 4 -12.85 -6.58 -7.17
C MET A 4 -12.60 -5.05 -7.16
N GLY A 5 -11.37 -4.61 -6.94
CA GLY A 5 -11.02 -3.18 -6.91
C GLY A 5 -11.74 -2.35 -5.84
N ARG A 6 -12.35 -2.99 -4.83
CA ARG A 6 -13.12 -2.33 -3.78
C ARG A 6 -12.19 -1.50 -2.89
N ARG A 7 -12.62 -0.28 -2.56
CA ARG A 7 -11.95 0.60 -1.59
C ARG A 7 -12.38 0.24 -0.17
N LEU A 8 -11.43 0.36 0.75
CA LEU A 8 -11.64 0.19 2.19
C LEU A 8 -11.70 1.55 2.87
N ASP A 9 -12.60 1.69 3.83
CA ASP A 9 -12.51 2.78 4.79
C ASP A 9 -11.47 2.49 5.89
N ALA A 10 -11.20 3.48 6.74
CA ALA A 10 -10.19 3.36 7.78
C ALA A 10 -10.53 2.29 8.83
N LYS A 11 -11.82 2.14 9.19
CA LYS A 11 -12.27 1.17 10.18
C LYS A 11 -12.12 -0.25 9.64
N GLU A 12 -12.59 -0.48 8.41
CA GLU A 12 -12.43 -1.76 7.73
C GLU A 12 -10.95 -2.13 7.58
N ALA A 13 -10.08 -1.17 7.23
CA ALA A 13 -8.65 -1.40 7.15
C ALA A 13 -8.03 -1.83 8.48
N LYS A 14 -8.53 -1.32 9.61
CA LYS A 14 -8.10 -1.74 10.96
C LYS A 14 -8.64 -3.13 11.31
N GLU A 15 -9.90 -3.40 11.00
CA GLU A 15 -10.54 -4.70 11.23
C GLU A 15 -9.82 -5.81 10.47
N TYR A 16 -9.47 -5.57 9.20
CA TYR A 16 -8.72 -6.49 8.36
C TYR A 16 -7.20 -6.49 8.60
N LYS A 17 -6.72 -5.78 9.64
CA LYS A 17 -5.30 -5.67 10.01
C LYS A 17 -4.40 -5.14 8.90
N PHE A 18 -4.96 -4.41 7.94
CA PHE A 18 -4.21 -3.70 6.93
C PHE A 18 -3.46 -2.51 7.52
N VAL A 19 -4.05 -1.87 8.54
CA VAL A 19 -3.40 -0.88 9.40
C VAL A 19 -3.47 -1.34 10.86
N SER A 20 -2.46 -0.97 11.65
CA SER A 20 -2.43 -1.33 13.07
C SER A 20 -3.45 -0.55 13.89
N ASP A 21 -3.74 0.70 13.52
CA ASP A 21 -4.62 1.58 14.29
C ASP A 21 -5.17 2.74 13.44
N VAL A 22 -6.19 3.42 13.95
CA VAL A 22 -6.85 4.56 13.29
C VAL A 22 -7.03 5.69 14.28
N PHE A 23 -6.66 6.89 13.87
CA PHE A 23 -6.75 8.10 14.70
C PHE A 23 -7.54 9.18 13.97
N SER A 24 -8.12 10.11 14.74
CA SER A 24 -8.63 11.34 14.16
C SER A 24 -7.48 12.21 13.67
N GLN A 25 -7.77 13.05 12.67
CA GLN A 25 -6.77 13.96 12.10
C GLN A 25 -6.15 14.88 13.15
N ALA A 26 -6.92 15.30 14.16
CA ALA A 26 -6.49 16.21 15.21
C ALA A 26 -5.35 15.65 16.08
N VAL A 27 -5.33 14.34 16.32
CA VAL A 27 -4.33 13.69 17.21
C VAL A 27 -3.29 12.86 16.47
N PHE A 28 -3.46 12.66 15.16
CA PHE A 28 -2.62 11.77 14.35
C PHE A 28 -1.12 12.04 14.52
N ARG A 29 -0.70 13.31 14.41
CA ARG A 29 0.71 13.69 14.51
C ARG A 29 1.31 13.35 15.88
N GLN A 30 0.57 13.67 16.94
CA GLN A 30 1.01 13.42 18.31
C GLN A 30 1.19 11.92 18.58
N GLU A 31 0.21 11.09 18.17
CA GLU A 31 0.26 9.64 18.36
C GLU A 31 1.37 8.98 17.54
N VAL A 32 1.56 9.39 16.29
CA VAL A 32 2.65 8.88 15.43
C VAL A 32 4.01 9.24 16.03
N GLU A 33 4.19 10.49 16.46
CA GLU A 33 5.46 10.93 17.04
C GLU A 33 5.79 10.19 18.34
N LYS A 34 4.79 10.00 19.22
CA LYS A 34 4.93 9.20 20.44
C LYS A 34 5.38 7.77 20.14
N ARG A 35 4.74 7.10 19.16
CA ARG A 35 5.08 5.73 18.76
C ARG A 35 6.47 5.65 18.14
N ALA A 36 6.82 6.61 17.28
CA ALA A 36 8.14 6.69 16.66
C ALA A 36 9.26 6.88 17.70
N LYS A 37 9.07 7.78 18.68
CA LYS A 37 10.02 7.98 19.78
C LYS A 37 10.19 6.73 20.64
N MET A 38 9.09 6.03 20.93
CA MET A 38 9.16 4.75 21.66
C MET A 38 10.00 3.73 20.88
N LEU A 39 9.71 3.52 19.59
CA LEU A 39 10.49 2.58 18.76
C LEU A 39 11.97 2.98 18.64
N ALA A 40 12.26 4.28 18.54
CA ALA A 40 13.64 4.79 18.46
C ALA A 40 14.42 4.60 19.77
N SER A 41 13.73 4.45 20.91
CA SER A 41 14.37 4.19 22.20
C SER A 41 14.81 2.74 22.41
N LEU A 42 14.36 1.82 21.54
CA LEU A 42 14.69 0.39 21.63
C LEU A 42 16.06 0.09 21.01
N PRO A 43 16.76 -0.98 21.46
CA PRO A 43 18.05 -1.37 20.89
C PRO A 43 17.95 -1.67 19.38
N PRO A 44 18.71 -0.98 18.52
CA PRO A 44 18.53 -1.05 17.06
C PRO A 44 18.90 -2.42 16.49
N GLU A 45 19.94 -3.07 17.03
CA GLU A 45 20.36 -4.40 16.56
C GLU A 45 19.31 -5.47 16.85
N ALA A 46 18.73 -5.46 18.04
CA ALA A 46 17.67 -6.40 18.42
C ALA A 46 16.42 -6.23 17.53
N LEU A 47 16.03 -4.98 17.25
CA LEU A 47 14.93 -4.67 16.34
C LEU A 47 15.21 -5.17 14.91
N MET A 48 16.43 -4.94 14.41
CA MET A 48 16.83 -5.37 13.08
C MET A 48 16.80 -6.89 12.95
N GLN A 49 17.37 -7.62 13.92
CA GLN A 49 17.38 -9.08 13.93
C GLN A 49 15.96 -9.64 14.01
N THR A 50 15.11 -9.10 14.90
CA THR A 50 13.71 -9.52 15.03
C THR A 50 12.95 -9.31 13.72
N LYS A 51 13.09 -8.13 13.10
CA LYS A 51 12.45 -7.82 11.82
C LYS A 51 12.93 -8.75 10.70
N LYS A 52 14.22 -9.09 10.70
CA LYS A 52 14.81 -10.04 9.74
C LYS A 52 14.18 -11.42 9.89
N LEU A 53 14.15 -11.96 11.11
CA LEU A 53 13.56 -13.27 11.39
C LEU A 53 12.09 -13.36 10.96
N VAL A 54 11.30 -12.31 11.20
CA VAL A 54 9.88 -12.29 10.82
C VAL A 54 9.70 -12.17 9.30
N ARG A 55 10.54 -11.41 8.60
CA ARG A 55 10.33 -11.08 7.17
C ARG A 55 11.05 -11.99 6.19
N ASP A 56 12.14 -12.63 6.59
CA ASP A 56 12.96 -13.42 5.67
C ASP A 56 12.37 -14.81 5.38
N ILE A 57 11.38 -15.28 6.16
CA ILE A 57 10.74 -16.60 6.02
C ILE A 57 10.24 -16.82 4.58
N ASP A 58 9.48 -15.87 4.05
CA ASP A 58 8.86 -16.00 2.72
C ASP A 58 9.64 -15.26 1.63
N ARG A 59 10.76 -14.61 1.96
CA ARG A 59 11.41 -13.65 1.06
C ARG A 59 11.85 -14.28 -0.25
N ARG A 60 12.40 -15.50 -0.20
CA ARG A 60 12.80 -16.24 -1.40
C ARG A 60 11.59 -16.57 -2.28
N LEU A 61 10.53 -17.13 -1.68
CA LEU A 61 9.31 -17.48 -2.40
C LEU A 61 8.68 -16.24 -3.05
N LEU A 62 8.60 -15.14 -2.32
CA LEU A 62 8.06 -13.87 -2.83
C LEU A 62 8.88 -13.35 -4.01
N SER A 63 10.21 -13.46 -3.98
CA SER A 63 11.05 -13.08 -5.13
C SER A 63 10.77 -13.95 -6.36
N GLU A 64 10.69 -15.28 -6.20
CA GLU A 64 10.40 -16.21 -7.30
C GLU A 64 9.01 -15.98 -7.90
N VAL A 65 8.00 -15.70 -7.06
CA VAL A 65 6.64 -15.38 -7.53
C VAL A 65 6.61 -14.03 -8.23
N ASN A 66 7.26 -13.00 -7.67
CA ASN A 66 7.32 -11.67 -8.26
C ASN A 66 7.96 -11.68 -9.66
N GLU A 67 9.00 -12.49 -9.88
CA GLU A 67 9.60 -12.64 -11.22
C GLU A 67 8.58 -13.17 -12.24
N ARG A 68 7.77 -14.18 -11.87
CA ARG A 68 6.71 -14.72 -12.73
C ARG A 68 5.61 -13.70 -12.97
N GLU A 69 5.20 -12.97 -11.93
CA GLU A 69 4.19 -11.91 -12.03
C GLU A 69 4.64 -10.79 -12.97
N LEU A 70 5.92 -10.40 -12.92
CA LEU A 70 6.47 -9.38 -13.81
C LEU A 70 6.47 -9.81 -15.28
N THR A 71 6.81 -11.05 -15.60
CA THR A 71 6.72 -11.59 -16.97
C THR A 71 5.29 -11.49 -17.51
N LEU A 72 4.31 -11.97 -16.73
CA LEU A 72 2.89 -11.91 -17.11
C LEU A 72 2.39 -10.47 -17.22
N LEU A 73 2.82 -9.58 -16.32
CA LEU A 73 2.45 -8.18 -16.34
C LEU A 73 2.95 -7.50 -17.61
N ALA A 74 4.18 -7.77 -18.04
CA ALA A 74 4.76 -7.21 -19.26
C ALA A 74 3.96 -7.63 -20.50
N GLU A 75 3.61 -8.91 -20.61
CA GLU A 75 2.76 -9.43 -21.70
C GLU A 75 1.39 -8.75 -21.72
N ARG A 76 0.75 -8.61 -20.56
CA ARG A 76 -0.58 -7.98 -20.46
C ARG A 76 -0.54 -6.47 -20.72
N PHE A 77 0.52 -5.79 -20.32
CA PHE A 77 0.67 -4.35 -20.55
C PHE A 77 0.84 -4.01 -22.03
N ALA A 78 1.48 -4.90 -22.81
CA ALA A 78 1.60 -4.77 -24.25
C ALA A 78 0.26 -5.03 -24.99
N HIS A 79 -0.74 -5.59 -24.32
CA HIS A 79 -2.04 -5.87 -24.92
C HIS A 79 -2.84 -4.58 -25.16
N PRO A 80 -3.47 -4.39 -26.34
CA PRO A 80 -4.19 -3.16 -26.69
C PRO A 80 -5.32 -2.82 -25.71
N GLU A 81 -5.97 -3.84 -25.14
CA GLU A 81 -7.00 -3.68 -24.10
C GLU A 81 -6.46 -2.91 -22.87
N CYS A 82 -5.19 -3.13 -22.50
CA CYS A 82 -4.58 -2.44 -21.37
C CYS A 82 -4.36 -0.95 -21.69
N ALA A 83 -3.86 -0.65 -22.89
CA ALA A 83 -3.64 0.72 -23.34
C ALA A 83 -4.94 1.55 -23.38
N GLU A 84 -6.03 0.97 -23.88
CA GLU A 84 -7.34 1.62 -23.92
C GLU A 84 -7.91 1.87 -22.51
N ALA A 85 -7.81 0.87 -21.62
CA ALA A 85 -8.24 1.00 -20.24
C ALA A 85 -7.46 2.09 -19.49
N LEU A 86 -6.14 2.19 -19.70
CA LEU A 86 -5.28 3.23 -19.13
C LEU A 86 -5.65 4.61 -19.63
N MET A 87 -5.85 4.79 -20.94
CA MET A 87 -6.29 6.07 -21.51
C MET A 87 -7.63 6.51 -20.93
N LYS A 88 -8.61 5.58 -20.81
CA LYS A 88 -9.91 5.86 -20.21
C LYS A 88 -9.78 6.27 -18.74
N PHE A 89 -8.93 5.58 -17.97
CA PHE A 89 -8.66 5.93 -16.58
C PHE A 89 -8.04 7.32 -16.45
N MET A 90 -6.99 7.64 -17.23
CA MET A 90 -6.32 8.94 -17.19
C MET A 90 -7.27 10.10 -17.52
N LYS A 91 -8.12 9.95 -18.56
CA LYS A 91 -9.15 10.93 -18.91
C LYS A 91 -10.11 11.17 -17.73
N SER A 92 -10.53 10.11 -17.04
CA SER A 92 -11.43 10.22 -15.87
C SER A 92 -10.79 10.91 -14.65
N GLN A 93 -9.48 10.74 -14.44
CA GLN A 93 -8.75 11.38 -13.35
C GLN A 93 -8.53 12.89 -13.61
N GLY A 94 -8.28 13.26 -14.87
CA GLY A 94 -8.19 14.67 -15.30
C GLY A 94 -9.52 15.41 -15.06
N ALA A 95 -10.64 14.79 -15.40
CA ALA A 95 -11.97 15.35 -15.16
C ALA A 95 -12.30 15.55 -13.66
N LYS A 96 -11.85 14.63 -12.78
CA LYS A 96 -12.08 14.73 -11.32
C LYS A 96 -11.26 15.82 -10.64
N LYS A 97 -10.06 16.14 -11.15
CA LYS A 97 -9.23 17.24 -10.61
C LYS A 97 -9.81 18.63 -10.93
N GLY A 98 -10.48 18.81 -12.07
CA GLY A 98 -11.15 20.06 -12.43
C GLY A 98 -12.39 20.39 -11.58
N GLY A 99 -13.09 19.39 -11.05
CA GLY A 99 -14.27 19.58 -10.19
C GLY A 99 -13.96 19.89 -8.72
N ARG A 100 -12.79 19.50 -8.22
CA ARG A 100 -12.36 19.77 -6.83
C ARG A 100 -11.78 21.17 -6.62
N ALA A 101 -11.46 21.89 -7.69
CA ALA A 101 -10.96 23.27 -7.61
C ALA A 101 -12.08 24.34 -7.61
N LYS A 102 -13.36 23.92 -7.59
CA LYS A 102 -14.54 24.80 -7.65
C LYS A 102 -15.49 24.67 -6.45
N LEU A 103 -15.04 24.07 -5.35
CA LEU A 103 -15.75 23.98 -4.08
C LEU A 103 -14.82 24.41 -2.94
#